data_AF-A0A2N0NSM8-F1
#
_entry.id   AF-A0A2N0NSM8-F1
#
_cell.length_a   1.000
_cell.length_b   1.000
_cell.length_c   1.000
_cell.angle_alpha   90.00
_cell.angle_beta   90.00
_cell.angle_gamma   90.00
#
_symmetry.space_group_name_H-M   'P 1'
#
loop_
_entity.id
_entity.type
_entity.pdbx_description
1 polymer ?
#
loop_
_entity_poly.entity_id
_entity_poly.type
_entity_poly.pdbx_seq_one_letter_code
_entity_poly.pdbx_strand_id
1 'polypeptide(L)'
;MIYELPFKPHETCIYAINKVISRACTAVDYTNSRILNLGATRIRADDSGKEADSCFRPMKARVLAPTGSDRESEPWPNVVVEVAYTESTDHVLKKVKEYWLPDLSCVHDVIVKVVCRNLFGLMPKGETPHIVP
;
A
#
# COMPACT_ATOMS: atom_id res chain seq x y z
N MET A 1 -15.78 -14.21 6.86
CA MET A 1 -15.11 -13.16 6.05
C MET A 1 -15.96 -11.91 6.18
N ILE A 2 -15.45 -10.88 6.83
CA ILE A 2 -16.13 -9.58 6.92
C ILE A 2 -15.56 -8.75 5.78
N TYR A 3 -16.42 -8.38 4.83
CA TYR A 3 -16.07 -7.41 3.80
C TYR A 3 -16.36 -6.02 4.37
N GLU A 4 -15.36 -5.36 4.93
CA GLU A 4 -15.49 -3.93 5.20
C GLU A 4 -15.36 -3.20 3.87
N LEU A 5 -16.43 -2.51 3.46
CA LEU A 5 -16.38 -1.63 2.30
C LEU A 5 -15.39 -0.48 2.58
N PRO A 6 -14.67 -0.01 1.57
CA PRO A 6 -13.72 1.08 1.74
C PRO A 6 -14.41 2.30 2.38
N PHE A 7 -14.00 2.60 3.60
CA PHE A 7 -14.46 3.75 4.36
C PHE A 7 -13.80 5.02 3.81
N LYS A 8 -14.49 6.15 3.74
CA LYS A 8 -13.94 7.37 3.11
C LYS A 8 -12.52 7.76 3.61
N PRO A 9 -12.21 7.66 4.92
CA PRO A 9 -10.84 7.78 5.43
C PRO A 9 -9.81 6.79 4.87
N HIS A 10 -10.18 5.53 4.61
CA HIS A 10 -9.31 4.53 3.97
C HIS A 10 -8.85 5.02 2.60
N GLU A 11 -9.81 5.34 1.72
CA GLU A 11 -9.52 5.86 0.37
C GLU A 11 -8.77 7.20 0.40
N THR A 12 -9.11 8.07 1.36
CA THR A 12 -8.41 9.35 1.53
C THR A 12 -6.96 9.13 1.93
N CYS A 13 -6.67 8.17 2.81
CA CYS A 13 -5.32 7.80 3.19
C CYS A 13 -4.53 7.23 2.01
N ILE A 14 -5.11 6.29 1.27
CA ILE A 14 -4.48 5.74 0.06
C ILE A 14 -4.15 6.85 -0.93
N TYR A 15 -5.12 7.73 -1.22
CA TYR A 15 -4.92 8.85 -2.13
C TYR A 15 -3.78 9.78 -1.67
N ALA A 16 -3.74 10.11 -0.38
CA ALA A 16 -2.70 10.99 0.18
C ALA A 16 -1.31 10.37 0.08
N ILE A 17 -1.16 9.09 0.43
CA ILE A 17 0.10 8.34 0.33
C ILE A 17 0.54 8.30 -1.14
N ASN A 18 -0.37 7.91 -2.04
CA ASN A 18 -0.09 7.82 -3.46
C ASN A 18 0.36 9.14 -4.05
N LYS A 19 -0.31 10.25 -3.69
CA LYS A 19 0.07 11.58 -4.14
C LYS A 19 1.48 11.97 -3.71
N VAL A 20 1.87 11.66 -2.48
CA VAL A 20 3.23 11.97 -1.97
C VAL A 20 4.29 11.13 -2.68
N ILE A 21 4.08 9.82 -2.80
CA ILE A 21 5.02 8.92 -3.48
C ILE A 21 5.16 9.31 -4.95
N SER A 22 4.05 9.45 -5.68
CA SER A 22 4.08 9.85 -7.09
C SER A 22 4.77 11.19 -7.28
N ARG A 23 4.53 12.17 -6.40
CA ARG A 23 5.20 13.48 -6.47
C ARG A 23 6.70 13.37 -6.24
N ALA A 24 7.14 12.51 -5.32
CA ALA A 24 8.57 12.27 -5.09
C ALA A 24 9.24 11.58 -6.29
N CYS A 25 8.49 10.77 -7.04
CA CYS A 25 8.99 10.04 -8.20
C CYS A 25 9.00 10.83 -9.51
N THR A 26 8.42 12.04 -9.56
CA THR A 26 8.34 12.81 -10.83
C THR A 26 9.71 13.15 -11.42
N ALA A 27 10.72 13.29 -10.57
CA ALA A 27 12.09 13.55 -10.99
C ALA A 27 12.68 12.44 -11.89
N VAL A 28 12.13 11.23 -11.83
CA VAL A 28 12.61 10.06 -12.59
C VAL A 28 11.67 9.63 -13.72
N ASP A 29 10.59 10.37 -13.99
CA ASP A 29 9.54 9.96 -14.95
C ASP A 29 10.03 9.71 -16.38
N TYR A 30 11.10 10.40 -16.79
CA TYR A 30 11.69 10.30 -18.13
C TYR A 30 13.04 9.59 -18.14
N THR A 31 13.26 8.69 -17.17
CA THR A 31 14.50 7.94 -17.02
C THR A 31 14.23 6.44 -16.97
N ASN A 32 15.29 5.65 -17.07
CA ASN A 32 15.24 4.20 -16.85
C ASN A 32 14.89 3.82 -15.39
N SER A 33 14.78 4.81 -14.49
CA SER A 33 14.39 4.64 -13.09
C SER A 33 12.95 5.05 -12.82
N ARG A 34 12.12 5.29 -13.85
CA ARG A 34 10.71 5.64 -13.70
C ARG A 34 9.98 4.68 -12.76
N ILE A 35 9.14 5.22 -11.87
CA ILE A 35 8.32 4.44 -10.94
C ILE A 35 6.85 4.59 -11.33
N LEU A 36 6.16 3.48 -11.49
CA LEU A 36 4.75 3.39 -11.85
C LEU A 36 3.92 3.13 -10.60
N ASN A 37 2.82 3.88 -10.44
CA ASN A 37 1.76 3.55 -9.51
C ASN A 37 0.79 2.58 -10.21
N LEU A 38 0.60 1.40 -9.64
CA LEU A 38 -0.28 0.35 -10.19
C LEU A 38 -1.64 0.30 -9.48
N GLY A 39 -1.85 1.10 -8.43
CA GLY A 39 -3.04 1.03 -7.60
C GLY A 39 -3.24 -0.35 -6.98
N ALA A 40 -4.51 -0.75 -6.80
CA ALA A 40 -4.89 -2.05 -6.27
C ALA A 40 -4.76 -3.15 -7.32
N THR A 41 -3.52 -3.46 -7.71
CA THR A 41 -3.23 -4.56 -8.64
C THR A 41 -3.04 -5.86 -7.87
N ARG A 42 -3.74 -6.91 -8.32
CA ARG A 42 -3.55 -8.27 -7.81
C ARG A 42 -2.21 -8.82 -8.25
N ILE A 43 -1.40 -9.23 -7.29
CA ILE A 43 -0.09 -9.86 -7.50
C ILE A 43 -0.22 -11.35 -7.19
N ARG A 44 0.37 -12.19 -8.05
CA ARG A 44 0.35 -13.65 -7.87
C ARG A 44 1.73 -14.15 -7.47
N ALA A 45 1.81 -14.76 -6.29
CA ALA A 45 2.95 -15.55 -5.82
C ALA A 45 2.49 -16.99 -5.71
N ASP A 46 3.17 -17.88 -6.42
CA ASP A 46 2.83 -19.29 -6.41
C ASP A 46 1.32 -19.49 -6.69
N ASP A 47 0.67 -20.39 -5.95
CA ASP A 47 -0.75 -20.70 -6.12
C ASP A 47 -1.66 -19.72 -5.35
N SER A 48 -1.10 -18.59 -4.89
CA SER A 48 -1.78 -17.56 -4.13
C SER A 48 -1.79 -16.23 -4.87
N GLY A 49 -2.87 -15.45 -4.67
CA GLY A 49 -2.98 -14.10 -5.20
C GLY A 49 -3.43 -13.14 -4.11
N LYS A 50 -2.71 -12.04 -3.95
CA LYS A 50 -3.05 -10.97 -3.00
C LYS A 50 -3.13 -9.64 -3.72
N GLU A 51 -4.11 -8.84 -3.33
CA GLU A 51 -4.32 -7.49 -3.85
C GLU A 51 -3.94 -6.52 -2.75
N ALA A 52 -3.00 -5.63 -3.07
CA ALA A 52 -2.62 -4.53 -2.19
C ALA A 52 -3.66 -3.40 -2.30
N ASP A 53 -3.74 -2.53 -1.30
CA ASP A 53 -4.53 -1.29 -1.42
C ASP A 53 -3.92 -0.34 -2.44
N SER A 54 -2.59 -0.29 -2.52
CA SER A 54 -1.86 0.32 -3.62
C SER A 54 -0.45 -0.25 -3.73
N CYS A 55 0.14 -0.28 -4.92
CA CYS A 55 1.53 -0.69 -5.08
C CYS A 55 2.27 0.10 -6.16
N PHE A 56 3.60 0.07 -6.07
CA PHE A 56 4.51 0.78 -6.95
C PHE A 56 5.61 -0.15 -7.45
N ARG A 57 5.99 0.04 -8.71
CA ARG A 57 7.13 -0.67 -9.30
C ARG A 57 7.97 0.25 -10.17
N PRO A 58 9.30 0.06 -10.23
CA PRO A 58 10.09 0.65 -11.30
C PRO A 58 9.67 0.06 -12.64
N MET A 59 9.74 0.88 -13.69
CA MET A 59 9.56 0.43 -15.06
C MET A 59 10.79 -0.39 -15.46
N LYS A 60 10.67 -1.72 -15.38
CA LYS A 60 11.72 -2.66 -15.77
C LYS A 60 11.28 -3.46 -16.98
N ALA A 61 12.24 -4.07 -17.66
CA ALA A 61 11.96 -5.07 -18.69
C ALA A 61 11.13 -6.22 -18.09
N ARG A 62 10.36 -6.90 -18.94
CA ARG A 62 9.61 -8.10 -18.55
C ARG A 62 10.54 -9.12 -17.90
N VAL A 63 10.09 -9.70 -16.80
CA VAL A 63 10.86 -10.69 -16.03
C VAL A 63 10.30 -12.07 -16.34
N LEU A 64 11.19 -12.99 -16.74
CA LEU A 64 10.80 -14.38 -16.99
C LEU A 64 10.39 -15.03 -15.67
N ALA A 65 9.23 -15.69 -15.67
CA ALA A 65 8.85 -16.59 -14.58
C ALA A 65 9.92 -17.70 -14.39
N PRO A 66 10.12 -18.23 -13.17
CA PRO A 66 9.28 -18.08 -11.97
C PRO A 66 9.75 -17.02 -10.96
N THR A 67 10.93 -16.42 -11.13
CA THR A 67 11.53 -15.52 -10.14
C THR A 67 11.35 -14.05 -10.51
N GLY A 68 10.85 -13.23 -9.59
CA GLY A 68 10.67 -11.79 -9.82
C GLY A 68 9.53 -11.40 -10.76
N SER A 69 8.72 -12.36 -11.20
CA SER A 69 7.62 -12.20 -12.16
C SER A 69 6.29 -12.56 -11.51
N ASP A 70 5.23 -11.83 -11.83
CA ASP A 70 3.85 -12.08 -11.37
C ASP A 70 3.14 -13.22 -12.14
N ARG A 71 3.91 -14.03 -12.88
CA ARG A 71 3.46 -15.07 -13.83
C ARG A 71 2.88 -14.54 -15.15
N GLU A 72 2.64 -13.24 -15.30
CA GLU A 72 2.25 -12.58 -16.55
C GLU A 72 3.45 -11.90 -17.24
N SER A 73 4.67 -12.28 -16.86
CA SER A 73 5.94 -11.68 -17.30
C SER A 73 6.17 -10.25 -16.81
N GLU A 74 5.37 -9.78 -15.86
CA GLU A 74 5.47 -8.45 -15.30
C GLU A 74 6.23 -8.49 -13.96
N PRO A 75 7.18 -7.55 -13.72
CA PRO A 75 7.90 -7.52 -12.46
C PRO A 75 6.97 -7.24 -11.28
N TRP A 76 7.25 -7.91 -10.16
CA TRP A 76 6.61 -7.63 -8.88
C TRP A 76 6.78 -6.17 -8.45
N PRO A 77 5.81 -5.62 -7.68
CA PRO A 77 6.00 -4.30 -7.08
C PRO A 77 7.10 -4.34 -6.02
N ASN A 78 7.89 -3.28 -6.02
CA ASN A 78 8.96 -3.09 -5.03
C ASN A 78 8.43 -2.46 -3.75
N VAL A 79 7.36 -1.67 -3.85
CA VAL A 79 6.73 -1.01 -2.70
C VAL A 79 5.25 -1.34 -2.68
N VAL A 80 4.77 -1.80 -1.54
CA VAL A 80 3.35 -2.06 -1.28
C VAL A 80 2.84 -1.09 -0.22
N VAL A 81 1.61 -0.63 -0.36
CA VAL A 81 0.89 0.20 0.61
C VAL A 81 -0.32 -0.59 1.10
N GLU A 82 -0.45 -0.69 2.42
CA GLU A 82 -1.57 -1.32 3.12
C GLU A 82 -2.15 -0.32 4.12
N VAL A 83 -3.46 -0.08 4.04
CA VAL A 83 -4.19 0.81 4.94
C VAL A 83 -5.17 -0.03 5.73
N ALA A 84 -4.80 -0.36 6.96
CA ALA A 84 -5.67 -1.13 7.83
C ALA A 84 -6.68 -0.23 8.54
N TYR A 85 -7.94 -0.68 8.61
CA TYR A 85 -8.99 -0.03 9.36
C TYR A 85 -9.46 -0.93 10.50
N THR A 86 -9.50 -0.40 11.72
CA THR A 86 -9.93 -1.12 12.96
C THR A 86 -9.12 -2.36 13.38
N GLU A 87 -8.18 -2.81 12.55
CA GLU A 87 -7.24 -3.88 12.90
C GLU A 87 -6.13 -3.38 13.85
N SER A 88 -5.61 -4.27 14.69
CA SER A 88 -4.44 -3.97 15.51
C SER A 88 -3.18 -3.94 14.66
N THR A 89 -2.21 -3.11 15.05
CA THR A 89 -0.90 -3.02 14.39
C THR A 89 -0.21 -4.38 14.31
N ASP A 90 -0.24 -5.18 15.39
CA ASP A 90 0.38 -6.50 15.42
C ASP A 90 -0.22 -7.47 14.39
N HIS A 91 -1.55 -7.43 14.24
CA HIS A 91 -2.23 -8.28 13.26
C HIS A 91 -1.86 -7.89 11.83
N VAL A 92 -1.82 -6.60 11.54
CA VAL A 92 -1.45 -6.09 10.20
C VAL A 92 0.01 -6.40 9.90
N LEU A 93 0.92 -6.17 10.86
CA LEU A 93 2.33 -6.49 10.70
C LEU A 93 2.57 -7.98 10.49
N LYS A 94 1.83 -8.84 11.18
CA LYS A 94 1.89 -10.29 10.96
C LYS A 94 1.50 -10.64 9.52
N LYS A 95 0.36 -10.15 9.04
CA LYS A 95 -0.10 -10.35 7.65
C LYS A 95 0.94 -9.86 6.63
N VAL A 96 1.48 -8.67 6.85
CA VAL A 96 2.50 -8.08 5.95
C VAL A 96 3.74 -8.95 5.88
N LYS A 97 4.23 -9.46 7.01
CA LYS A 97 5.38 -10.37 7.03
C LYS A 97 5.10 -11.69 6.33
N GLU A 98 3.91 -12.27 6.57
CA GLU A 98 3.53 -13.56 6.00
C GLU A 98 3.29 -13.50 4.48
N TYR A 99 2.70 -12.40 3.98
CA TYR A 99 2.30 -12.29 2.57
C TYR A 99 3.28 -11.48 1.73
N TRP A 100 3.71 -10.31 2.21
CA TRP A 100 4.47 -9.35 1.43
C TRP A 100 5.96 -9.43 1.69
N LEU A 101 6.42 -9.90 2.84
CA LEU A 101 7.85 -9.99 3.16
C LEU A 101 8.35 -11.40 3.54
N PRO A 102 7.84 -12.52 2.98
CA PRO A 102 8.52 -13.81 3.14
C PRO A 102 9.89 -13.81 2.43
N ASP A 103 10.76 -14.77 2.75
CA ASP A 103 12.15 -14.86 2.24
C ASP A 103 12.26 -14.89 0.70
N LEU A 104 11.19 -15.27 0.00
CA LEU A 104 11.11 -15.31 -1.47
C LEU A 104 10.35 -14.12 -2.07
N SER A 105 9.95 -13.15 -1.25
CA SER A 105 9.24 -11.98 -1.72
C SER A 105 10.11 -11.09 -2.59
N CYS A 106 9.51 -10.56 -3.63
CA CYS A 106 10.11 -9.54 -4.49
C CYS A 106 9.67 -8.12 -4.11
N VAL A 107 8.81 -7.98 -3.09
CA VAL A 107 8.52 -6.69 -2.45
C VAL A 107 9.69 -6.32 -1.55
N HIS A 108 10.21 -5.11 -1.72
CA HIS A 108 11.34 -4.61 -0.94
C HIS A 108 10.86 -3.91 0.34
N ASP A 109 9.82 -3.07 0.20
CA ASP A 109 9.27 -2.28 1.30
C ASP A 109 7.74 -2.37 1.34
N VAL A 110 7.19 -2.31 2.56
CA VAL A 110 5.75 -2.20 2.79
C VAL A 110 5.47 -1.02 3.71
N ILE A 111 4.63 -0.10 3.25
CA ILE A 111 4.14 1.04 4.03
C ILE A 111 2.79 0.65 4.61
N VAL A 112 2.71 0.59 5.94
CA VAL A 112 1.47 0.27 6.65
C VAL A 112 0.93 1.52 7.33
N LYS A 113 -0.34 1.85 7.06
CA LYS A 113 -1.07 2.87 7.81
C LYS A 113 -2.25 2.22 8.54
N VAL A 114 -2.17 2.15 9.86
CA VAL A 114 -3.32 1.77 10.70
C VAL A 114 -4.14 3.01 11.03
N VAL A 115 -5.42 3.01 10.63
CA VAL A 115 -6.39 4.07 10.92
C VAL A 115 -7.20 3.67 12.14
N CYS A 116 -6.90 4.31 13.29
CA CYS A 116 -7.69 4.14 14.50
C CYS A 116 -9.01 4.93 14.40
N ARG A 117 -10.13 4.34 14.85
CA ARG A 117 -11.44 5.01 14.95
C ARG A 117 -11.39 6.37 15.67
N ASN A 118 -10.43 6.54 16.58
CA ASN A 118 -10.40 7.69 17.48
C ASN A 118 -9.71 8.94 16.89
N LEU A 119 -9.10 8.89 15.70
CA LEU A 119 -8.41 10.07 15.16
C LEU A 119 -9.34 11.10 14.50
N PHE A 120 -10.56 10.71 14.10
CA PHE A 120 -11.60 11.63 13.59
C PHE A 120 -12.74 11.87 14.59
N GLY A 121 -12.65 11.29 15.79
CA GLY A 121 -13.70 11.31 16.82
C GLY A 121 -13.31 12.00 18.13
N LEU A 122 -12.12 12.61 18.23
CA LEU A 122 -11.69 13.36 19.42
C LEU A 122 -12.11 14.84 19.40
N MET A 123 -13.28 15.15 18.83
CA MET A 123 -14.08 16.22 19.42
C MET A 123 -15.23 15.55 20.16
N PRO A 124 -15.23 15.53 21.51
CA PRO A 124 -16.46 15.26 22.22
C PRO A 124 -17.52 16.23 21.68
N LYS A 125 -18.73 15.72 21.40
CA LYS A 125 -19.86 16.55 20.95
C LYS A 125 -20.00 17.74 21.91
N GLY A 126 -19.62 18.94 21.47
CA GLY A 126 -19.89 20.18 22.20
C GLY A 126 -18.72 21.15 22.44
N GLU A 127 -17.47 20.81 22.12
CA GLU A 127 -16.35 21.76 22.34
C GLU A 127 -15.88 22.42 21.05
N THR A 128 -15.94 23.76 21.01
CA THR A 128 -15.31 24.56 19.95
C THR A 128 -13.82 24.74 20.22
N PRO A 129 -12.96 24.68 19.20
CA PRO A 129 -11.52 24.82 19.39
C PRO A 129 -11.18 26.21 19.92
N HIS A 130 -10.57 26.26 21.11
CA HIS A 130 -9.89 27.45 21.59
C HIS A 130 -8.57 27.58 20.83
N ILE A 131 -8.55 28.52 19.89
CA ILE A 131 -7.31 29.03 19.31
C ILE A 131 -6.68 29.92 20.39
N VAL A 132 -5.63 29.43 21.04
CA VAL A 132 -4.77 30.27 21.88
C VAL A 132 -3.80 31.00 20.94
N PRO A 133 -3.66 32.34 21.05
CA PRO A 133 -2.92 33.16 20.10
C PRO A 133 -1.44 32.79 19.96
#